data_AF-A0A7W3LZ73-F1
#
_entry.id   AF-A0A7W3LZ73-F1
#
_cell.length_a   1.000
_cell.length_b   1.000
_cell.length_c   1.000
_cell.angle_alpha   90.00
_cell.angle_beta   90.00
_cell.angle_gamma   90.00
#
_symmetry.space_group_name_H-M   'P 1'
#
loop_
_entity.id
_entity.type
_entity.pdbx_description
1 polymer ?
#
loop_
_entity_poly.entity_id
_entity_poly.type
_entity_poly.pdbx_seq_one_letter_code
_entity_poly.pdbx_strand_id
1 'polypeptide(L)'
;MSLRTVRLPSGERVGIAFTTMNRLIEIMGPAQPWIRLDERAIKSMLAPLGIHRIQVDPGLLAPSPNARPLAGTPGVARPPHRRAPRRPERRARRRPAAANRSPASPG
;
A
#
# COMPACT_ATOMS: atom_id res chain seq x y z
N MET A 1 18.25 12.38 24.24
CA MET A 1 17.19 12.95 23.38
C MET A 1 16.51 11.84 22.61
N SER A 2 15.18 11.85 22.49
CA SER A 2 14.42 10.84 21.73
C SER A 2 13.52 11.51 20.69
N LEU A 3 13.38 10.87 19.52
CA LEU A 3 12.49 11.31 18.44
C LEU A 3 11.19 10.50 18.48
N ARG A 4 10.05 11.16 18.23
CA ARG A 4 8.73 10.52 18.27
C ARG A 4 8.23 10.19 16.86
N THR A 5 7.65 9.00 16.72
CA THR A 5 7.07 8.47 15.48
C THR A 5 5.72 7.84 15.79
N VAL A 6 4.79 7.89 14.84
CA VAL A 6 3.51 7.16 14.93
C VAL A 6 3.46 6.06 13.88
N ARG A 7 2.63 5.05 14.13
CA ARG A 7 2.32 4.00 13.15
C ARG A 7 0.98 4.30 12.51
N LEU A 8 0.94 4.29 11.18
CA LEU A 8 -0.29 4.36 10.42
C LEU A 8 -1.04 3.01 10.48
N PRO A 9 -2.35 2.97 10.19
CA PRO A 9 -3.11 1.71 10.05
C PRO A 9 -2.51 0.74 9.03
N SER A 10 -1.77 1.26 8.04
CA SER A 10 -0.99 0.49 7.07
C SER A 10 0.25 -0.21 7.66
N GLY A 11 0.62 0.08 8.92
CA GLY A 11 1.83 -0.40 9.58
C GLY A 11 3.07 0.46 9.33
N GLU A 12 3.00 1.42 8.40
CA GLU A 12 4.07 2.37 8.10
C GLU A 12 4.36 3.27 9.31
N ARG A 13 5.66 3.49 9.59
CA ARG A 13 6.10 4.44 10.61
C ARG A 13 6.34 5.80 9.98
N VAL A 14 5.84 6.85 10.61
CA VAL A 14 6.03 8.24 10.17
C VAL A 14 6.55 9.09 11.31
N GLY A 15 7.45 10.02 10.99
CA GLY A 15 7.91 11.03 11.93
C GLY A 15 6.85 12.11 12.14
N ILE A 16 6.76 12.66 13.36
CA ILE A 16 5.85 13.77 13.67
C ILE A 16 6.65 15.06 13.86
N ALA A 17 6.20 16.12 13.21
CA ALA A 17 6.72 17.47 13.37
C ALA A 17 5.58 18.46 13.67
N PHE A 18 5.93 19.55 14.35
CA PHE A 18 5.00 20.61 14.73
C PHE A 18 5.51 21.96 14.23
N THR A 19 4.63 22.77 13.66
CA THR A 19 5.00 24.13 13.22
C THR A 19 5.05 25.12 14.39
N THR A 20 4.30 24.84 15.46
CA THR A 20 4.19 25.74 16.62
C THR A 20 4.35 24.97 17.93
N MET A 21 4.90 25.66 18.93
CA MET A 21 5.05 25.13 20.29
C MET A 21 3.70 24.78 20.93
N ASN A 22 2.66 25.59 20.69
CA ASN A 22 1.33 25.34 21.25
C ASN A 22 0.75 24.01 20.77
N ARG A 23 0.89 23.68 19.48
CA ARG A 23 0.45 22.38 18.94
C ARG A 23 1.23 21.20 19.51
N LEU A 24 2.54 21.38 19.73
CA LEU A 24 3.36 20.38 20.40
C LEU A 24 2.88 20.12 21.82
N ILE A 25 2.61 21.18 22.59
CA ILE A 25 2.13 21.09 23.99
C ILE A 25 0.73 20.48 24.05
N GLU A 26 -0.15 20.86 23.13
CA GLU A 26 -1.51 20.32 23.03
C GLU A 26 -1.51 18.80 22.87
N ILE A 27 -0.61 18.26 22.03
CA ILE A 27 -0.56 16.81 21.74
C ILE A 27 0.33 16.04 22.73
N MET A 28 1.50 16.57 23.09
CA MET A 28 2.47 15.86 23.94
C MET A 28 2.33 16.16 25.44
N GLY A 29 1.56 17.18 25.79
CA GLY A 29 1.46 17.70 27.15
C GLY A 29 2.58 18.70 27.49
N PRO A 30 2.34 19.62 28.44
CA PRO A 30 3.28 20.68 28.80
C PRO A 30 4.52 20.19 29.55
N ALA A 31 4.46 18.99 30.15
CA ALA A 31 5.55 18.43 30.94
C ALA A 31 6.67 17.80 30.09
N GLN A 32 6.44 17.60 28.78
CA GLN A 32 7.41 16.94 27.90
C GLN A 32 8.47 17.96 27.43
N PRO A 33 9.76 17.79 27.77
CA PRO A 33 10.82 18.62 27.23
C PRO A 33 10.92 18.47 25.71
N TRP A 34 11.13 19.59 25.02
CA TRP A 34 11.24 19.69 23.57
C TRP A 34 12.40 20.60 23.17
N ILE A 35 12.87 20.44 21.94
CA ILE A 35 13.85 21.31 21.31
C ILE A 35 13.38 21.71 19.91
N ARG A 36 13.86 22.84 19.43
CA ARG A 36 13.68 23.22 18.02
C ARG A 36 14.67 22.41 17.18
N LEU A 37 14.18 21.81 16.12
CA LEU A 37 14.99 21.05 15.18
C LEU A 37 14.64 21.48 13.76
N ASP A 38 15.65 21.59 12.91
CA ASP A 38 15.46 21.87 11.49
C ASP A 38 14.91 20.66 10.74
N GLU A 39 14.22 20.90 9.63
CA GLU A 39 13.66 19.86 8.77
C GLU A 39 14.75 18.87 8.27
N ARG A 40 15.93 19.36 7.89
CA ARG A 40 17.03 18.50 7.43
C ARG A 40 17.56 17.63 8.55
N ALA A 41 17.62 18.17 9.77
CA ALA A 41 18.08 17.43 10.94
C ALA A 41 17.08 16.32 11.31
N ILE A 42 15.78 16.60 11.35
CA ILE A 42 14.78 15.55 11.61
C ILE A 42 14.79 14.46 10.52
N LYS A 43 14.91 14.83 9.24
CA LYS A 43 15.05 13.86 8.13
C LYS A 43 16.28 12.98 8.29
N SER A 44 17.42 13.58 8.66
CA SER A 44 18.68 12.84 8.87
C SER A 44 18.61 11.87 10.05
N MET A 45 17.85 12.22 11.10
CA MET A 45 17.62 11.33 12.25
C MET A 45 16.66 10.18 11.94
N LEU A 46 15.70 10.39 11.03
CA LEU A 46 14.70 9.38 10.66
C LEU A 46 15.17 8.41 9.57
N ALA A 47 16.05 8.86 8.67
CA ALA A 47 16.52 8.05 7.55
C ALA A 47 17.16 6.71 7.98
N PRO A 48 18.02 6.64 9.03
CA PRO A 48 18.57 5.37 9.52
C PRO A 48 17.51 4.40 10.06
N LEU A 49 16.32 4.90 10.43
CA LEU A 49 15.19 4.09 10.91
C LEU A 49 14.28 3.62 9.77
N GLY A 50 14.64 3.91 8.51
CA GLY A 50 13.83 3.63 7.32
C GLY A 50 12.58 4.52 7.21
N ILE A 51 12.54 5.64 7.94
CA ILE A 51 11.40 6.56 7.96
C ILE A 51 11.73 7.76 7.09
N HIS A 52 11.06 7.86 5.94
CA HIS A 52 11.22 8.99 5.01
C HIS A 52 10.03 9.94 5.01
N ARG A 53 8.92 9.51 5.60
CA ARG A 53 7.68 10.27 5.65
C ARG A 53 7.57 11.00 6.99
N ILE A 54 7.34 12.30 6.90
CA ILE A 54 7.13 13.18 8.05
C ILE A 54 5.75 13.80 7.90
N GLN A 55 4.97 13.74 8.97
CA GLN A 55 3.68 14.41 9.07
C GLN A 55 3.85 15.66 9.93
N VAL A 56 3.46 16.80 9.36
CA VAL A 56 3.48 18.09 10.03
C VAL A 56 2.08 18.39 10.56
N ASP A 57 2.00 18.79 11.83
CA ASP A 57 0.75 19.14 12.53
C ASP A 57 -0.37 18.09 12.33
N PRO A 58 -0.22 16.88 12.89
CA PRO A 58 -1.11 15.77 12.60
C PRO A 58 -2.58 16.03 12.96
N GLY A 59 -2.86 16.90 13.96
CA GLY A 59 -4.23 17.30 14.30
C GLY A 59 -4.97 18.09 13.20
N LEU A 60 -4.23 18.67 12.24
CA LEU A 60 -4.82 19.38 11.10
C LEU A 60 -5.24 18.43 9.96
N LEU A 61 -4.62 17.25 9.89
CA LEU A 61 -4.77 16.29 8.80
C LEU A 61 -5.39 14.95 9.24
N ALA A 62 -5.52 14.71 10.54
CA ALA A 62 -6.15 13.51 11.06
C ALA A 62 -7.67 13.57 10.77
N PRO A 63 -8.26 12.53 10.16
CA PRO A 63 -9.70 12.35 10.24
C PRO A 63 -10.05 12.30 11.73
N SER A 64 -11.00 13.13 12.16
CA SER A 64 -11.47 13.05 13.55
C SER A 64 -11.84 11.60 13.85
N PRO A 65 -11.52 11.04 15.03
CA PRO A 65 -11.94 9.69 15.37
C PRO A 65 -13.48 9.49 15.35
N ASN A 66 -14.23 10.60 15.33
CA ASN A 66 -15.68 10.67 15.15
C ASN A 66 -16.14 11.11 13.75
N ALA A 67 -15.23 11.28 12.79
CA ALA A 67 -15.61 11.56 11.41
C ALA A 67 -16.27 10.31 10.83
N ARG A 68 -17.61 10.35 10.72
CA ARG A 68 -18.35 9.34 9.94
C ARG A 68 -17.78 9.35 8.52
N PRO A 69 -17.44 8.17 7.95
CA PRO A 69 -17.14 8.10 6.53
C PRO A 69 -18.31 8.69 5.77
N LEU A 70 -18.09 9.77 5.01
CA LEU A 70 -19.08 10.26 4.07
C LEU A 70 -19.22 9.17 3.00
N ALA A 71 -20.25 8.35 3.11
CA ALA A 71 -20.55 7.35 2.12
C ALA A 71 -20.78 8.06 0.77
N GLY A 72 -19.87 7.82 -0.18
CA GLY A 72 -20.09 8.20 -1.57
C GLY A 72 -19.07 9.16 -2.17
N THR A 73 -17.87 8.67 -2.44
CA THR A 73 -17.31 8.87 -3.78
C THR A 73 -17.18 7.48 -4.39
N PRO A 74 -17.96 7.13 -5.43
CA PRO A 74 -17.66 5.96 -6.23
C PRO A 74 -16.24 6.17 -6.74
N GLY A 75 -15.31 5.34 -6.26
CA GLY A 75 -13.99 5.28 -6.83
C GLY A 75 -14.16 5.12 -8.33
N VAL A 76 -13.51 5.99 -9.11
CA VAL A 76 -13.34 5.82 -10.55
C VAL A 76 -12.89 4.38 -10.74
N ALA A 77 -13.85 3.54 -11.16
CA ALA A 77 -13.61 2.13 -11.37
C ALA A 77 -12.55 2.07 -12.46
N ARG A 78 -11.34 1.67 -12.08
CA ARG A 78 -10.28 1.40 -13.04
C ARG A 78 -10.86 0.39 -14.04
N PRO A 79 -10.95 0.71 -15.33
CA PRO A 79 -11.65 -0.15 -16.28
C PRO A 79 -10.99 -1.53 -16.24
N PRO A 80 -11.77 -2.62 -16.12
CA PRO A 80 -11.20 -3.95 -16.10
C PRO A 80 -10.42 -4.16 -17.40
N HIS A 81 -9.13 -4.49 -17.25
CA HIS A 81 -8.27 -4.84 -18.37
C HIS A 81 -9.00 -5.85 -19.25
N ARG A 82 -9.35 -5.42 -20.46
CA ARG A 82 -10.05 -6.22 -21.47
C ARG A 82 -9.25 -7.50 -21.67
N ARG A 83 -9.67 -8.60 -21.04
CA ARG A 83 -9.11 -9.93 -21.33
C ARG A 83 -9.38 -10.18 -22.81
N ALA A 84 -8.32 -10.29 -23.59
CA ALA A 84 -8.38 -10.64 -24.99
C ALA A 84 -9.25 -11.91 -25.14
N PRO A 85 -10.18 -11.96 -26.11
CA PRO A 85 -10.93 -13.16 -26.37
C PRO A 85 -9.94 -14.27 -26.76
N ARG A 86 -9.86 -15.32 -25.95
CA ARG A 86 -9.24 -16.58 -26.37
C ARG A 86 -10.12 -17.14 -27.48
N ARG A 87 -9.64 -17.03 -28.72
CA ARG A 87 -10.22 -17.64 -29.91
C ARG A 87 -10.43 -19.14 -29.64
N PRO A 88 -11.66 -19.67 -29.65
CA PRO A 88 -11.88 -21.10 -29.53
C PRO A 88 -11.87 -21.71 -30.93
N GLU A 89 -10.70 -22.15 -31.41
CA GLU A 89 -10.65 -22.93 -32.65
C GLU A 89 -10.80 -24.44 -32.36
N ARG A 90 -12.07 -24.86 -32.42
CA ARG A 90 -12.55 -26.09 -33.05
C ARG A 90 -11.76 -27.38 -32.74
N ARG A 91 -12.14 -28.02 -31.64
CA ARG A 91 -12.16 -29.49 -31.58
C ARG A 91 -13.50 -29.99 -32.09
N ALA A 92 -13.57 -30.40 -33.35
CA ALA A 92 -14.65 -31.27 -33.84
C ALA A 92 -14.16 -32.16 -35.00
N ARG A 93 -13.67 -33.34 -34.60
CA ARG A 93 -13.98 -34.69 -35.13
C ARG A 93 -13.83 -34.93 -36.65
N ARG A 94 -13.01 -35.94 -37.01
CA ARG A 94 -13.45 -37.16 -37.72
C ARG A 94 -12.37 -38.27 -37.79
N ARG A 95 -12.75 -39.44 -37.23
CA ARG A 95 -12.41 -40.87 -37.52
C ARG A 95 -10.94 -41.37 -37.57
N PRO A 96 -10.65 -42.50 -36.88
CA PRO A 96 -9.60 -43.43 -37.28
C PRO A 96 -10.18 -44.52 -38.21
N ALA A 97 -9.49 -44.86 -39.30
CA ALA A 97 -9.76 -46.05 -40.08
C ALA A 97 -8.52 -46.52 -40.85
N ALA A 98 -8.05 -47.72 -40.50
CA ALA A 98 -7.17 -48.64 -41.25
C ALA A 98 -5.73 -48.14 -41.56
N ALA A 99 -4.67 -48.95 -41.48
CA ALA A 99 -4.59 -50.39 -41.61
C ALA A 99 -3.40 -50.93 -40.78
N ASN A 100 -3.68 -51.80 -39.82
CA ASN A 100 -2.68 -52.71 -39.28
C ASN A 100 -2.66 -53.94 -40.22
N ARG A 101 -1.68 -54.00 -41.12
CA ARG A 101 -1.32 -55.27 -41.78
C ARG A 101 -0.19 -55.89 -40.99
N SER A 102 -0.53 -56.89 -40.18
CA SER A 102 0.39 -58.02 -39.95
C SER A 102 0.62 -58.75 -41.27
N PRO A 103 1.74 -59.43 -41.41
CA PRO A 103 1.64 -60.88 -41.27
C PRO A 103 2.78 -61.53 -40.46
N ALA A 104 2.37 -62.63 -39.81
CA ALA A 104 3.09 -63.90 -39.61
C ALA A 104 4.42 -63.92 -38.83
N SER A 105 4.32 -64.55 -37.65
CA SER A 105 5.37 -65.22 -36.88
C SER A 105 5.90 -66.51 -37.59
N PRO A 106 6.58 -67.44 -36.90
CA PRO A 106 8.01 -67.51 -36.57
C PRO A 106 8.69 -68.74 -37.24
N GLY A 107 9.99 -68.94 -37.04
CA GLY A 107 10.73 -70.14 -37.45
C GLY A 107 12.22 -70.00 -37.24
#